data_AF-A0AAU0Z0W9-F1
#
_entry.id   AF-A0AAU0Z0W9-F1
#
_cell.length_a   1.000
_cell.length_b   1.000
_cell.length_c   1.000
_cell.angle_alpha   90.00
_cell.angle_beta   90.00
_cell.angle_gamma   90.00
#
_symmetry.space_group_name_H-M   'P 1'
#
loop_
_entity.id
_entity.type
_entity.pdbx_description
1 polymer ?
#
loop_
_entity_poly.entity_id
_entity_poly.type
_entity_poly.pdbx_seq_one_letter_code
_entity_poly.pdbx_strand_id
1 'polypeptide(L)'
;MPHAPGPDEDELGAIAPPQPVFHVEQALLGALLLEPHRLDDVSGITPDSFSTAAHAALYTAITTLPRPDPAEHAKNTKWLDRVLATGREQARGLTASYLHTLVQVCPWPSHAPAYARMVEAERARRRLQTAAERLVHTVHDVSLPHPVQTVLTQADALTAVVDDIAHRFPPRAGVRPRTTAPPPPAGPDPIEIVEEEEILLATATAYPADIDSVRWLLPDDLTPSLHAGLWQCLTALARRNEPVDPVTVLWEAQQRGLLDDGFDPGEVLRMLAEPAGSVEHWGERALQRSLLAIAEYTGRRIEAYADDPANTPFQLVVGARRALAEIAAVRTRWQHATGVAPPQRRRPAPTTRAGPPATRAAHATRSTRAAR
;
A
#
# COMPACT_ATOMS: atom_id res chain seq x y z
N MET A 1 52.23 -13.16 -30.81
CA MET A 1 50.77 -13.05 -30.73
C MET A 1 50.45 -11.71 -30.08
N PRO A 2 49.78 -10.77 -30.78
CA PRO A 2 49.45 -9.47 -30.23
C PRO A 2 48.28 -9.61 -29.24
N HIS A 3 48.40 -8.93 -28.09
CA HIS A 3 47.32 -8.80 -27.11
C HIS A 3 46.17 -8.02 -27.74
N ALA A 4 44.98 -8.63 -27.80
CA ALA A 4 43.75 -7.93 -28.09
C ALA A 4 43.38 -7.07 -26.85
N PRO A 5 43.10 -5.76 -27.01
CA PRO A 5 42.57 -4.96 -25.91
C PRO A 5 41.13 -5.42 -25.64
N GLY A 6 40.85 -5.76 -24.38
CA GLY A 6 39.50 -6.10 -23.91
C GLY A 6 38.57 -4.87 -23.96
N PRO A 7 37.25 -5.08 -24.08
CA PRO A 7 36.27 -4.02 -24.24
C PRO A 7 35.88 -3.42 -22.89
N ASP A 8 36.83 -2.89 -22.12
CA ASP A 8 36.57 -2.46 -20.73
C ASP A 8 36.95 -1.00 -20.44
N GLU A 9 36.82 -0.07 -21.41
CA GLU A 9 37.10 1.36 -21.18
C GLU A 9 35.94 2.34 -21.47
N ASP A 10 34.75 1.87 -21.88
CA ASP A 10 33.59 2.75 -22.21
C ASP A 10 32.34 2.54 -21.31
N GLU A 11 32.49 1.98 -20.10
CA GLU A 11 31.41 1.91 -19.09
C GLU A 11 31.55 2.98 -17.99
N LEU A 12 32.03 4.18 -18.33
CA LEU A 12 31.76 5.37 -17.53
C LEU A 12 30.27 5.70 -17.68
N GLY A 13 29.46 5.07 -16.81
CA GLY A 13 28.00 5.07 -16.76
C GLY A 13 27.32 6.15 -17.58
N ALA A 14 26.74 5.74 -18.72
CA ALA A 14 25.86 6.59 -19.49
C ALA A 14 24.79 7.18 -18.54
N ILE A 15 24.82 8.49 -18.35
CA ILE A 15 23.82 9.20 -17.55
C ILE A 15 22.47 8.82 -18.15
N ALA A 16 21.66 8.08 -17.38
CA ALA A 16 20.34 7.67 -17.83
C ALA A 16 19.57 8.92 -18.30
N PRO A 17 18.91 8.86 -19.47
CA PRO A 17 18.22 10.02 -20.01
C PRO A 17 17.19 10.52 -18.99
N PRO A 18 16.98 11.85 -18.90
CA PRO A 18 16.08 12.42 -17.92
C PRO A 18 14.66 11.85 -18.10
N GLN A 19 14.06 11.43 -16.98
CA GLN A 19 12.69 10.95 -16.95
C GLN A 19 11.73 12.05 -17.42
N PRO A 20 10.56 11.71 -18.03
CA PRO A 20 9.61 12.71 -18.52
C PRO A 20 9.21 13.78 -17.48
N VAL A 21 9.14 13.43 -16.20
CA VAL A 21 8.86 14.37 -15.11
C VAL A 21 9.87 15.52 -15.05
N PHE A 22 11.15 15.27 -15.35
CA PHE A 22 12.17 16.30 -15.32
C PHE A 22 11.84 17.44 -16.30
N HIS A 23 11.38 17.11 -17.51
CA HIS A 23 10.95 18.11 -18.48
C HIS A 23 9.67 18.83 -18.07
N VAL A 24 8.76 18.15 -17.37
CA VAL A 24 7.55 18.79 -16.80
C VAL A 24 7.94 19.80 -15.73
N GLU A 25 8.88 19.45 -14.84
CA GLU A 25 9.39 20.37 -13.82
C GLU A 25 10.07 21.59 -14.47
N GLN A 26 10.85 21.37 -15.53
CA GLN A 26 11.48 22.46 -16.29
C GLN A 26 10.43 23.38 -16.92
N ALA A 27 9.39 22.83 -17.54
CA ALA A 27 8.30 23.60 -18.13
C ALA A 27 7.50 24.38 -17.07
N LEU A 28 7.24 23.79 -15.91
CA LEU A 28 6.57 24.47 -14.80
C LEU A 28 7.40 25.64 -14.29
N LEU A 29 8.69 25.42 -13.99
CA LEU A 29 9.56 26.48 -13.50
C LEU A 29 9.75 27.57 -14.56
N GLY A 30 9.92 27.20 -15.84
CA GLY A 30 9.98 28.14 -16.94
C GLY A 30 8.72 29.01 -17.06
N ALA A 31 7.53 28.40 -16.93
CA ALA A 31 6.27 29.13 -16.91
C ALA A 31 6.18 30.14 -15.75
N LEU A 32 6.59 29.74 -14.54
CA LEU A 32 6.56 30.59 -13.35
C LEU A 32 7.65 31.69 -13.38
N LEU A 33 8.79 31.43 -14.02
CA LEU A 33 9.83 32.43 -14.24
C LEU A 33 9.41 33.47 -15.28
N LEU A 34 8.66 33.06 -16.32
CA LEU A 34 8.19 33.97 -17.36
C LEU A 34 6.94 34.77 -16.92
N GLU A 35 5.96 34.10 -16.30
CA GLU A 35 4.71 34.69 -15.85
C GLU A 35 4.47 34.43 -14.35
N PRO A 36 5.13 35.17 -13.43
CA PRO A 36 5.08 34.90 -11.99
C PRO A 36 3.69 34.99 -11.35
N HIS A 37 2.75 35.68 -11.99
CA HIS A 37 1.36 35.80 -11.52
C HIS A 37 0.60 34.46 -11.60
N ARG A 38 1.01 33.53 -12.48
CA ARG A 38 0.41 32.20 -12.61
C ARG A 38 0.60 31.30 -11.40
N LEU A 39 1.42 31.72 -10.44
CA LEU A 39 1.56 31.04 -9.17
C LEU A 39 0.20 30.95 -8.43
N ASP A 40 -0.73 31.87 -8.68
CA ASP A 40 -2.11 31.80 -8.16
C ASP A 40 -2.93 30.64 -8.74
N ASP A 41 -2.64 30.23 -9.98
CA ASP A 41 -3.36 29.16 -10.67
C ASP A 41 -2.79 27.77 -10.33
N VAL A 42 -1.62 27.73 -9.68
CA VAL A 42 -0.93 26.49 -9.30
C VAL A 42 -1.31 26.11 -7.87
N SER A 43 -1.79 24.87 -7.68
CA SER A 43 -2.13 24.34 -6.36
C SER A 43 -1.52 22.95 -6.14
N GLY A 44 -1.29 22.58 -4.89
CA GLY A 44 -0.81 21.23 -4.51
C GLY A 44 0.69 20.98 -4.65
N ILE A 45 1.46 22.00 -5.04
CA ILE A 45 2.91 21.90 -5.19
C ILE A 45 3.62 22.59 -4.03
N THR A 46 4.46 21.81 -3.36
CA THR A 46 5.47 22.28 -2.40
C THR A 46 6.88 22.08 -2.99
N PRO A 47 7.93 22.68 -2.41
CA PRO A 47 9.32 22.43 -2.83
C PRO A 47 9.68 20.93 -2.90
N ASP A 48 9.17 20.12 -1.97
CA ASP A 48 9.39 18.65 -1.95
C ASP A 48 8.70 17.90 -3.12
N SER A 49 7.94 18.60 -3.95
CA SER A 49 7.32 18.00 -5.15
C SER A 49 8.31 17.80 -6.28
N PHE A 50 9.43 18.52 -6.26
CA PHE A 50 10.44 18.44 -7.30
C PHE A 50 11.40 17.28 -7.04
N SER A 51 11.85 16.64 -8.12
CA SER A 51 12.79 15.53 -8.09
C SER A 51 14.23 15.97 -7.82
N THR A 52 14.57 17.22 -8.15
CA THR A 52 15.92 17.77 -7.94
C THR A 52 15.93 18.88 -6.89
N ALA A 53 16.98 18.91 -6.08
CA ALA A 53 17.20 19.97 -5.09
C ALA A 53 17.29 21.37 -5.75
N ALA A 54 17.82 21.45 -6.97
CA ALA A 54 17.89 22.69 -7.74
C ALA A 54 16.51 23.23 -8.11
N HIS A 55 15.60 22.37 -8.58
CA HIS A 55 14.23 22.74 -8.91
C HIS A 55 13.42 23.12 -7.66
N ALA A 56 13.59 22.36 -6.56
CA ALA A 56 12.98 22.67 -5.27
C ALA A 56 13.43 24.05 -4.74
N ALA A 57 14.74 24.34 -4.83
CA ALA A 57 15.30 25.64 -4.44
C ALA A 57 14.76 26.80 -5.29
N LEU A 58 14.67 26.60 -6.61
CA LEU A 58 14.07 27.61 -7.50
C LEU A 58 12.61 27.87 -7.18
N TYR A 59 11.80 26.81 -7.00
CA TYR A 59 10.40 26.98 -6.63
C TYR A 59 10.27 27.71 -5.28
N THR A 60 11.12 27.37 -4.30
CA THR A 60 11.17 28.07 -3.02
C THR A 60 11.49 29.56 -3.20
N ALA A 61 12.50 29.91 -4.00
CA ALA A 61 12.82 31.30 -4.28
C ALA A 61 11.67 32.05 -4.99
N ILE A 62 11.01 31.41 -5.96
CA ILE A 62 9.86 31.99 -6.68
C ILE A 62 8.68 32.24 -5.74
N THR A 63 8.38 31.31 -4.83
CA THR A 63 7.26 31.41 -3.88
C THR A 63 7.49 32.38 -2.72
N THR A 64 8.76 32.60 -2.33
CA THR A 64 9.12 33.44 -1.18
C THR A 64 9.33 34.91 -1.54
N LEU A 65 9.78 35.20 -2.76
CA LEU A 65 10.04 36.57 -3.20
C LEU A 65 8.73 37.30 -3.55
N PRO A 66 8.64 38.61 -3.29
CA PRO A 66 7.50 39.40 -3.71
C PRO A 66 7.41 39.42 -5.24
N ARG A 67 6.20 39.23 -5.75
CA ARG A 67 5.95 39.17 -7.19
C ARG A 67 6.32 40.50 -7.86
N PRO A 68 6.97 40.47 -9.02
CA PRO A 68 7.28 41.69 -9.75
C PRO A 68 6.00 42.22 -10.43
N ASP A 69 5.98 43.52 -10.71
CA ASP A 69 4.99 44.08 -11.63
C ASP A 69 5.17 43.42 -13.02
N PRO A 70 4.11 42.91 -13.66
CA PRO A 70 4.23 42.21 -14.95
C PRO A 70 4.87 43.04 -16.06
N ALA A 71 4.62 44.36 -16.11
CA ALA A 71 5.16 45.23 -17.14
C ALA A 71 6.66 45.51 -16.93
N GLU A 72 7.09 45.60 -15.67
CA GLU A 72 8.51 45.71 -15.33
C GLU A 72 9.27 44.40 -15.54
N HIS A 73 8.66 43.26 -15.18
CA HIS A 73 9.25 41.93 -15.37
C HIS A 73 9.52 41.62 -16.86
N ALA A 74 8.64 42.08 -17.75
CA ALA A 74 8.81 41.93 -19.19
C ALA A 74 10.01 42.73 -19.76
N LYS A 75 10.48 43.77 -19.04
CA LYS A 75 11.53 44.69 -19.51
C LYS A 75 12.86 44.48 -18.82
N ASN A 76 12.90 43.84 -17.65
CA ASN A 76 14.09 43.76 -16.82
C ASN A 76 14.25 42.41 -16.10
N THR A 77 15.48 41.91 -16.01
CA THR A 77 15.86 40.68 -15.31
C THR A 77 16.04 40.83 -13.79
N LYS A 78 15.91 42.03 -13.21
CA LYS A 78 16.10 42.30 -11.77
C LYS A 78 15.43 41.29 -10.83
N TRP A 79 14.21 40.84 -11.15
CA TRP A 79 13.53 39.84 -10.34
C TRP A 79 14.14 38.45 -10.53
N LEU A 80 14.49 38.05 -11.75
CA LEU A 80 15.20 36.80 -12.04
C LEU A 80 16.57 36.74 -11.34
N ASP A 81 17.29 37.86 -11.29
CA ASP A 81 18.57 37.95 -10.58
C ASP A 81 18.41 37.72 -9.06
N ARG A 82 17.31 38.23 -8.47
CA ARG A 82 16.95 37.94 -7.07
C ARG A 82 16.57 36.48 -6.86
N VAL A 83 15.74 35.91 -7.74
CA VAL A 83 15.38 34.48 -7.69
C VAL A 83 16.62 33.60 -7.77
N LEU A 84 17.56 33.92 -8.66
CA LEU A 84 18.83 33.20 -8.78
C LEU A 84 19.67 33.33 -7.51
N ALA A 85 19.80 34.54 -6.96
CA ALA A 85 20.57 34.79 -5.74
C ALA A 85 20.01 33.98 -4.56
N THR A 86 18.70 34.05 -4.32
CA THR A 86 18.03 33.28 -3.27
C THR A 86 18.10 31.77 -3.52
N GLY A 87 17.89 31.31 -4.76
CA GLY A 87 18.00 29.90 -5.12
C GLY A 87 19.41 29.34 -4.88
N ARG A 88 20.45 30.13 -5.15
CA ARG A 88 21.86 29.74 -4.94
C ARG A 88 22.25 29.53 -3.49
N GLU A 89 21.54 30.15 -2.54
CA GLU A 89 21.73 29.91 -1.11
C GLU A 89 21.45 28.43 -0.76
N GLN A 90 20.47 27.82 -1.44
CA GLN A 90 20.08 26.42 -1.23
C GLN A 90 20.73 25.46 -2.24
N ALA A 91 20.96 25.89 -3.48
CA ALA A 91 21.53 25.07 -4.55
C ALA A 91 22.63 25.84 -5.31
N ARG A 92 23.89 25.68 -4.86
CA ARG A 92 25.07 26.42 -5.38
C ARG A 92 25.31 26.24 -6.89
N GLY A 93 24.83 25.15 -7.49
CA GLY A 93 24.99 24.84 -8.92
C GLY A 93 24.08 25.63 -9.87
N LEU A 94 23.15 26.44 -9.36
CA LEU A 94 22.24 27.22 -10.20
C LEU A 94 22.97 28.33 -10.96
N THR A 95 22.75 28.41 -12.28
CA THR A 95 23.35 29.43 -13.16
C THR A 95 22.28 30.27 -13.83
N ALA A 96 22.61 31.51 -14.17
CA ALA A 96 21.72 32.36 -14.96
C ALA A 96 21.39 31.75 -16.33
N SER A 97 22.35 31.03 -16.95
CA SER A 97 22.13 30.30 -18.19
C SER A 97 21.05 29.22 -18.02
N TYR A 98 21.06 28.49 -16.90
CA TYR A 98 20.05 27.47 -16.64
C TYR A 98 18.64 28.06 -16.49
N LEU A 99 18.50 29.19 -15.79
CA LEU A 99 17.21 29.91 -15.72
C LEU A 99 16.71 30.29 -17.13
N HIS A 100 17.60 30.77 -18.00
CA HIS A 100 17.24 31.08 -19.38
C HIS A 100 16.81 29.81 -20.14
N THR A 101 17.51 28.69 -19.97
CA THR A 101 17.10 27.39 -20.52
C THR A 101 15.70 27.00 -20.05
N LEU A 102 15.39 27.13 -18.76
CA LEU A 102 14.06 26.82 -18.23
C LEU A 102 12.96 27.66 -18.91
N VAL A 103 13.20 28.95 -19.07
CA VAL A 103 12.28 29.86 -19.78
C VAL A 103 12.10 29.44 -21.24
N GLN A 104 13.18 29.06 -21.94
CA GLN A 104 13.14 28.63 -23.34
C GLN A 104 12.45 27.28 -23.55
N VAL A 105 12.58 26.36 -22.59
CA VAL A 105 11.99 25.01 -22.67
C VAL A 105 10.47 25.03 -22.41
N CYS A 106 9.96 26.06 -21.72
CA CYS A 106 8.53 26.22 -21.48
C CYS A 106 7.75 26.42 -22.79
N PRO A 107 6.88 25.47 -23.19
CA PRO A 107 6.14 25.60 -24.44
C PRO A 107 5.03 26.64 -24.34
N TRP A 108 4.24 26.55 -23.25
CA TRP A 108 3.07 27.39 -23.02
C TRP A 108 2.95 27.73 -21.53
N PRO A 109 3.25 28.97 -21.13
CA PRO A 109 3.12 29.40 -19.73
C PRO A 109 1.70 29.21 -19.19
N SER A 110 0.70 29.35 -20.06
CA SER A 110 -0.71 29.12 -19.74
C SER A 110 -1.07 27.73 -19.24
N HIS A 111 -0.21 26.74 -19.50
CA HIS A 111 -0.40 25.38 -19.02
C HIS A 111 0.28 25.11 -17.67
N ALA A 112 0.75 26.14 -16.95
CA ALA A 112 1.34 25.97 -15.61
C ALA A 112 0.49 25.10 -14.66
N PRO A 113 -0.85 25.23 -14.59
CA PRO A 113 -1.67 24.35 -13.74
C PRO A 113 -1.60 22.87 -14.14
N ALA A 114 -1.49 22.59 -15.44
CA ALA A 114 -1.37 21.22 -15.95
C ALA A 114 0.02 20.63 -15.64
N TYR A 115 1.09 21.42 -15.81
CA TYR A 115 2.45 20.99 -15.44
C TYR A 115 2.55 20.74 -13.94
N ALA A 116 2.01 21.64 -13.12
CA ALA A 116 1.91 21.45 -11.68
C ALA A 116 1.18 20.14 -11.34
N ARG A 117 0.05 19.85 -11.98
CA ARG A 117 -0.68 18.61 -11.73
C ARG A 117 0.14 17.35 -12.05
N MET A 118 0.99 17.40 -13.07
CA MET A 118 1.91 16.31 -13.43
C MET A 118 3.05 16.15 -12.41
N VAL A 119 3.64 17.24 -11.93
CA VAL A 119 4.66 17.21 -10.85
C VAL A 119 4.05 16.68 -9.54
N GLU A 120 2.82 17.08 -9.22
CA GLU A 120 2.08 16.59 -8.04
C GLU A 120 1.83 15.07 -8.12
N ALA A 121 1.48 14.58 -9.32
CA ALA A 121 1.27 13.15 -9.57
C ALA A 121 2.55 12.34 -9.31
N GLU A 122 3.70 12.86 -9.74
CA GLU A 122 4.98 12.19 -9.52
C GLU A 122 5.44 12.28 -8.05
N ARG A 123 5.19 13.40 -7.37
CA ARG A 123 5.38 13.49 -5.92
C ARG A 123 4.54 12.44 -5.18
N ALA A 124 3.29 12.25 -5.58
CA ALA A 124 2.42 11.24 -4.97
C ALA A 124 2.99 9.82 -5.14
N ARG A 125 3.52 9.49 -6.32
CA ARG A 125 4.22 8.22 -6.57
C ARG A 125 5.41 8.03 -5.63
N ARG A 126 6.33 9.01 -5.56
CA ARG A 126 7.51 8.93 -4.68
C ARG A 126 7.13 8.79 -3.21
N ARG A 127 6.12 9.54 -2.75
CA ARG A 127 5.61 9.43 -1.37
C ARG A 127 5.05 8.03 -1.07
N LEU A 128 4.33 7.45 -2.02
CA LEU A 128 3.80 6.10 -1.88
C LEU A 128 4.94 5.06 -1.84
N GLN A 129 5.92 5.20 -2.74
CA GLN A 129 7.11 4.35 -2.77
C GLN A 129 7.88 4.40 -1.45
N THR A 130 8.26 5.58 -0.98
CA THR A 130 8.98 5.74 0.30
C THR A 130 8.19 5.18 1.49
N ALA A 131 6.86 5.30 1.48
CA ALA A 131 6.03 4.74 2.55
C ALA A 131 5.96 3.20 2.49
N ALA A 132 5.96 2.61 1.29
CA ALA A 132 6.01 1.17 1.10
C ALA A 132 7.38 0.58 1.47
N GLU A 133 8.48 1.24 1.07
CA GLU A 133 9.86 0.87 1.43
C GLU A 133 10.04 0.85 2.95
N ARG A 134 9.48 1.83 3.66
CA ARG A 134 9.51 1.85 5.13
C ARG A 134 8.76 0.68 5.74
N LEU A 135 7.62 0.28 5.17
CA LEU A 135 6.88 -0.90 5.63
C LEU A 135 7.71 -2.17 5.44
N VAL A 136 8.29 -2.38 4.25
CA VAL A 136 9.13 -3.55 3.95
C VAL A 136 10.35 -3.57 4.87
N HIS A 137 11.07 -2.46 5.00
CA HIS A 137 12.22 -2.35 5.88
C HIS A 137 11.88 -2.67 7.35
N THR A 138 10.71 -2.23 7.82
CA THR A 138 10.23 -2.53 9.19
C THR A 138 9.94 -4.01 9.39
N VAL A 139 9.48 -4.73 8.36
CA VAL A 139 9.25 -6.19 8.46
C VAL A 139 10.59 -6.94 8.60
N HIS A 140 11.64 -6.49 7.93
CA HIS A 140 12.97 -7.13 8.00
C HIS A 140 13.80 -6.72 9.23
N ASP A 141 13.32 -5.78 10.03
CA ASP A 141 14.02 -5.35 11.25
C ASP A 141 13.78 -6.33 12.40
N VAL A 142 14.69 -7.31 12.51
CA VAL A 142 14.68 -8.35 13.56
C VAL A 142 14.97 -7.81 14.97
N SER A 143 15.42 -6.55 15.10
CA SER A 143 15.75 -5.95 16.40
C SER A 143 14.55 -5.37 17.15
N LEU A 144 13.38 -5.32 16.49
CA LEU A 144 12.19 -4.72 17.06
C LEU A 144 11.60 -5.53 18.22
N PRO A 145 11.28 -4.90 19.37
CA PRO A 145 10.71 -5.60 20.52
C PRO A 145 9.26 -6.08 20.27
N HIS A 146 8.51 -5.36 19.44
CA HIS A 146 7.11 -5.64 19.13
C HIS A 146 6.88 -5.56 17.60
N PRO A 147 7.40 -6.52 16.82
CA PRO A 147 7.46 -6.42 15.37
C PRO A 147 6.08 -6.23 14.74
N VAL A 148 5.07 -7.00 15.16
CA VAL A 148 3.70 -6.91 14.65
C VAL A 148 3.12 -5.51 14.86
N GLN A 149 3.23 -4.96 16.07
CA GLN A 149 2.64 -3.65 16.38
C GLN A 149 3.30 -2.52 15.59
N THR A 150 4.63 -2.58 15.43
CA THR A 150 5.39 -1.60 14.63
C THR A 150 5.00 -1.69 13.16
N VAL A 151 4.90 -2.90 12.59
CA VAL A 151 4.46 -3.14 11.20
C VAL A 151 3.03 -2.65 10.98
N LEU A 152 2.10 -2.93 11.91
CA LEU A 152 0.73 -2.42 11.82
C LEU A 152 0.68 -0.89 11.85
N THR A 153 1.55 -0.25 12.63
CA THR A 153 1.66 1.22 12.69
C THR A 153 2.20 1.79 11.37
N GLN A 154 3.18 1.14 10.74
CA GLN A 154 3.64 1.53 9.42
C GLN A 154 2.58 1.31 8.34
N ALA A 155 1.78 0.25 8.42
CA ALA A 155 0.65 0.03 7.52
C ALA A 155 -0.43 1.12 7.68
N ASP A 156 -0.65 1.64 8.88
CA ASP A 156 -1.54 2.78 9.12
C ASP A 156 -0.97 4.08 8.53
N ALA A 157 0.33 4.32 8.68
CA ALA A 157 1.00 5.46 8.06
C ALA A 157 0.92 5.40 6.52
N LEU A 158 1.12 4.21 5.93
CA LEU A 158 0.96 3.98 4.49
C LEU A 158 -0.49 4.21 4.04
N THR A 159 -1.47 3.74 4.83
CA THR A 159 -2.89 4.00 4.57
C THR A 159 -3.19 5.50 4.56
N ALA A 160 -2.65 6.26 5.52
CA ALA A 160 -2.82 7.72 5.56
C ALA A 160 -2.20 8.42 4.33
N VAL A 161 -1.04 7.95 3.85
CA VAL A 161 -0.43 8.46 2.61
C VAL A 161 -1.34 8.17 1.40
N VAL A 162 -1.88 6.95 1.30
CA VAL A 162 -2.79 6.57 0.22
C VAL A 162 -4.08 7.41 0.26
N ASP A 163 -4.62 7.67 1.45
CA ASP A 163 -5.81 8.50 1.60
C ASP A 163 -5.56 9.97 1.25
N ASP A 164 -4.42 10.54 1.65
CA ASP A 164 -4.03 11.90 1.23
C ASP A 164 -3.89 12.02 -0.30
N ILE A 165 -3.25 11.03 -0.93
CA ILE A 165 -3.16 10.95 -2.39
C ILE A 165 -4.56 10.83 -3.00
N ALA A 166 -5.46 10.03 -2.41
CA ALA A 166 -6.83 9.86 -2.90
C ALA A 166 -7.67 11.15 -2.80
N HIS A 167 -7.44 12.00 -1.80
CA HIS A 167 -8.11 13.32 -1.72
C HIS A 167 -7.69 14.23 -2.87
N ARG A 168 -6.42 14.18 -3.28
CA ARG A 168 -5.91 14.96 -4.42
C ARG A 168 -6.25 14.31 -5.75
N PHE A 169 -6.24 12.99 -5.84
CA PHE A 169 -6.47 12.17 -7.03
C PHE A 169 -7.60 11.15 -6.78
N PRO A 170 -8.87 11.58 -6.81
CA PRO A 170 -10.00 10.72 -6.45
C PRO A 170 -10.11 9.49 -7.37
N PRO A 171 -10.25 8.28 -6.80
CA PRO A 171 -10.21 7.04 -7.57
C PRO A 171 -11.36 6.97 -8.57
N ARG A 172 -11.08 6.37 -9.74
CA ARG A 172 -12.06 6.14 -10.80
C ARG A 172 -12.42 4.66 -10.85
N ALA A 173 -13.71 4.36 -10.94
CA ALA A 173 -14.18 2.97 -11.03
C ALA A 173 -13.59 2.27 -12.27
N GLY A 174 -13.27 0.98 -12.14
CA GLY A 174 -12.75 0.15 -13.23
C GLY A 174 -11.27 0.34 -13.58
N VAL A 175 -10.57 1.26 -12.92
CA VAL A 175 -9.17 1.59 -13.21
C VAL A 175 -8.25 0.78 -12.27
N ARG A 176 -7.49 -0.18 -12.82
CA ARG A 176 -6.55 -1.04 -12.07
C ARG A 176 -5.09 -0.76 -12.47
N PRO A 177 -4.10 -1.01 -11.58
CA PRO A 177 -2.69 -1.00 -11.96
C PRO A 177 -2.43 -1.88 -13.18
N ARG A 178 -1.56 -1.42 -14.08
CA ARG A 178 -1.12 -2.18 -15.26
C ARG A 178 -0.06 -3.21 -14.91
N THR A 179 0.72 -2.93 -13.87
CA THR A 179 1.79 -3.78 -13.39
C THR A 179 1.23 -5.07 -12.82
N THR A 180 1.82 -6.19 -13.24
CA THR A 180 1.60 -7.48 -12.61
C THR A 180 2.16 -7.46 -11.19
N ALA A 181 1.46 -8.10 -10.25
CA ALA A 181 1.98 -8.23 -8.90
C ALA A 181 3.31 -9.03 -8.93
N PRO A 182 4.33 -8.63 -8.15
CA PRO A 182 5.53 -9.43 -7.99
C PRO A 182 5.18 -10.81 -7.41
N PRO A 183 6.04 -11.82 -7.62
CA PRO A 183 5.91 -13.08 -6.91
C PRO A 183 6.02 -12.84 -5.39
N PRO A 184 5.41 -13.71 -4.56
CA PRO A 184 5.58 -13.64 -3.13
C PRO A 184 7.07 -13.75 -2.75
N PRO A 185 7.50 -13.06 -1.69
CA PRO A 185 8.88 -13.14 -1.22
C PRO A 185 9.23 -14.59 -0.84
N ALA A 186 10.50 -14.96 -1.03
CA ALA A 186 11.03 -16.16 -0.37
C ALA A 186 10.91 -15.94 1.15
N GLY A 187 10.21 -16.83 1.84
CA GLY A 187 9.96 -16.73 3.28
C GLY A 187 11.25 -16.85 4.11
N PRO A 188 11.13 -16.74 5.45
CA PRO A 188 12.22 -17.04 6.38
C PRO A 188 12.70 -18.50 6.27
N ASP A 189 13.69 -18.90 7.08
CA ASP A 189 14.24 -20.26 7.07
C ASP A 189 13.11 -21.31 7.07
N PRO A 190 12.95 -22.09 6.00
CA PRO A 190 11.83 -23.00 5.86
C PRO A 190 11.83 -24.09 6.92
N ILE A 191 12.96 -24.42 7.53
CA ILE A 191 13.07 -25.53 8.48
C ILE A 191 12.34 -25.20 9.79
N GLU A 192 12.68 -24.08 10.44
CA GLU A 192 12.03 -23.66 11.69
C GLU A 192 10.52 -23.44 11.49
N ILE A 193 10.13 -22.89 10.33
CA ILE A 193 8.74 -22.68 9.96
C ILE A 193 7.96 -23.99 9.92
N VAL A 194 8.53 -24.99 9.25
CA VAL A 194 7.93 -26.31 9.10
C VAL A 194 7.80 -26.96 10.48
N GLU A 195 8.88 -27.02 11.27
CA GLU A 195 8.86 -27.64 12.61
C GLU A 195 7.79 -27.02 13.52
N GLU A 196 7.65 -25.69 13.56
CA GLU A 196 6.63 -25.03 14.37
C GLU A 196 5.20 -25.35 13.93
N GLU A 197 4.97 -25.44 12.62
CA GLU A 197 3.67 -25.79 12.05
C GLU A 197 3.35 -27.29 12.23
N GLU A 198 4.35 -28.18 12.16
CA GLU A 198 4.20 -29.59 12.51
C GLU A 198 3.76 -29.76 13.97
N ILE A 199 4.40 -29.04 14.89
CA ILE A 199 4.04 -29.04 16.32
C ILE A 199 2.61 -28.52 16.52
N LEU A 200 2.21 -27.46 15.81
CA LEU A 200 0.82 -26.96 15.86
C LEU A 200 -0.17 -28.07 15.48
N LEU A 201 0.07 -28.77 14.37
CA LEU A 201 -0.81 -29.82 13.87
C LEU A 201 -0.86 -31.01 14.83
N ALA A 202 0.28 -31.45 15.37
CA ALA A 202 0.36 -32.52 16.36
C ALA A 202 -0.40 -32.15 17.66
N THR A 203 -0.18 -30.94 18.17
CA THR A 203 -0.85 -30.44 19.40
C THR A 203 -2.36 -30.31 19.19
N ALA A 204 -2.81 -29.81 18.04
CA ALA A 204 -4.24 -29.74 17.72
C ALA A 204 -4.89 -31.11 17.53
N THR A 205 -4.12 -32.10 17.05
CA THR A 205 -4.60 -33.50 16.94
C THR A 205 -4.73 -34.14 18.33
N ALA A 206 -3.80 -33.87 19.24
CA ALA A 206 -3.84 -34.40 20.61
C ALA A 206 -4.91 -33.72 21.49
N TYR A 207 -5.15 -32.42 21.27
CA TYR A 207 -6.08 -31.60 22.04
C TYR A 207 -7.13 -30.92 21.15
N PRO A 208 -8.04 -31.70 20.52
CA PRO A 208 -9.00 -31.15 19.55
C PRO A 208 -10.02 -30.18 20.15
N ALA A 209 -10.23 -30.21 21.46
CA ALA A 209 -11.09 -29.25 22.16
C ALA A 209 -10.56 -27.81 22.09
N ASP A 210 -9.23 -27.65 22.00
CA ASP A 210 -8.57 -26.33 21.95
C ASP A 210 -8.62 -25.71 20.54
N ILE A 211 -9.02 -26.47 19.52
CA ILE A 211 -9.20 -25.93 18.15
C ILE A 211 -10.24 -24.80 18.13
N ASP A 212 -11.22 -24.85 19.03
CA ASP A 212 -12.28 -23.84 19.12
C ASP A 212 -11.78 -22.48 19.67
N SER A 213 -10.68 -22.45 20.42
CA SER A 213 -10.09 -21.19 20.92
C SER A 213 -9.34 -20.41 19.83
N VAL A 214 -8.94 -21.09 18.75
CA VAL A 214 -8.14 -20.54 17.64
C VAL A 214 -8.91 -20.41 16.32
N ARG A 215 -10.23 -20.20 16.37
CA ARG A 215 -11.09 -20.01 15.17
C ARG A 215 -10.66 -18.85 14.24
N TRP A 216 -9.78 -17.98 14.72
CA TRP A 216 -9.18 -16.88 13.95
C TRP A 216 -8.02 -17.34 13.05
N LEU A 217 -7.46 -18.54 13.26
CA LEU A 217 -6.39 -19.10 12.42
C LEU A 217 -6.98 -19.74 11.18
N LEU A 218 -6.51 -19.31 10.00
CA LEU A 218 -6.96 -19.81 8.71
C LEU A 218 -5.91 -20.73 8.09
N PRO A 219 -6.31 -21.65 7.21
CA PRO A 219 -5.38 -22.51 6.49
C PRO A 219 -4.31 -21.72 5.71
N ASP A 220 -4.69 -20.58 5.12
CA ASP A 220 -3.81 -19.73 4.33
C ASP A 220 -2.71 -19.04 5.18
N ASP A 221 -2.76 -19.18 6.51
CA ASP A 221 -1.68 -18.71 7.40
C ASP A 221 -0.53 -19.72 7.52
N LEU A 222 -0.74 -20.97 7.10
CA LEU A 222 0.28 -22.02 7.10
C LEU A 222 1.02 -22.06 5.78
N THR A 223 2.34 -22.28 5.84
CA THR A 223 3.22 -22.06 4.69
C THR A 223 3.19 -23.22 3.70
N PRO A 224 3.41 -24.49 4.12
CA PRO A 224 3.27 -25.63 3.23
C PRO A 224 1.80 -25.92 2.93
N SER A 225 1.50 -26.17 1.66
CA SER A 225 0.15 -26.54 1.20
C SER A 225 -0.41 -27.75 1.94
N LEU A 226 0.46 -28.73 2.27
CA LEU A 226 0.10 -29.89 3.07
C LEU A 226 -0.38 -29.49 4.47
N HIS A 227 0.34 -28.61 5.17
CA HIS A 227 -0.02 -28.16 6.53
C HIS A 227 -1.34 -27.41 6.53
N ALA A 228 -1.53 -26.49 5.57
CA ALA A 228 -2.79 -25.81 5.34
C ALA A 228 -3.94 -26.81 5.15
N GLY A 229 -3.73 -27.83 4.32
CA GLY A 229 -4.70 -28.89 4.07
C GLY A 229 -5.01 -29.73 5.33
N LEU A 230 -4.02 -30.10 6.12
CA LEU A 230 -4.20 -30.86 7.36
C LEU A 230 -4.92 -30.04 8.42
N TRP A 231 -4.62 -28.74 8.55
CA TRP A 231 -5.38 -27.83 9.40
C TRP A 231 -6.86 -27.75 8.98
N GLN A 232 -7.13 -27.72 7.67
CA GLN A 232 -8.51 -27.80 7.17
C GLN A 232 -9.21 -29.13 7.50
N CYS A 233 -8.46 -30.24 7.55
CA CYS A 233 -8.99 -31.55 7.94
C CYS A 233 -9.35 -31.56 9.43
N LEU A 234 -8.41 -31.14 10.28
CA LEU A 234 -8.57 -31.02 11.73
C LEU A 234 -9.77 -30.16 12.10
N THR A 235 -9.82 -28.94 11.56
CA THR A 235 -10.92 -28.00 11.85
C THR A 235 -12.26 -28.50 11.33
N ALA A 236 -12.30 -29.27 10.24
CA ALA A 236 -13.54 -29.85 9.73
C ALA A 236 -14.04 -31.05 10.56
N LEU A 237 -13.14 -31.92 11.02
CA LEU A 237 -13.48 -33.01 11.93
C LEU A 237 -13.99 -32.47 13.27
N ALA A 238 -13.27 -31.49 13.85
CA ALA A 238 -13.67 -30.83 15.09
C ALA A 238 -15.06 -30.15 14.97
N ARG A 239 -15.32 -29.42 13.87
CA ARG A 239 -16.64 -28.80 13.63
C ARG A 239 -17.77 -29.81 13.48
N ARG A 240 -17.49 -31.00 12.94
CA ARG A 240 -18.46 -32.10 12.82
C ARG A 240 -18.62 -32.88 14.12
N ASN A 241 -17.81 -32.58 15.14
CA ASN A 241 -17.75 -33.33 16.39
C ASN A 241 -17.44 -34.82 16.16
N GLU A 242 -16.62 -35.10 15.14
CA GLU A 242 -16.07 -36.42 14.83
C GLU A 242 -14.80 -36.66 15.66
N PRO A 243 -14.43 -37.93 15.94
CA PRO A 243 -13.18 -38.22 16.63
C PRO A 243 -11.99 -37.67 15.83
N VAL A 244 -11.08 -37.00 16.53
CA VAL A 244 -9.84 -36.44 15.97
C VAL A 244 -8.67 -37.21 16.57
N ASP A 245 -7.89 -37.83 15.69
CA ASP A 245 -6.65 -38.55 15.96
C ASP A 245 -5.82 -38.60 14.66
N PRO A 246 -4.54 -39.00 14.69
CA PRO A 246 -3.70 -39.00 13.48
C PRO A 246 -4.27 -39.82 12.32
N VAL A 247 -4.95 -40.93 12.58
CA VAL A 247 -5.51 -41.81 11.55
C VAL A 247 -6.77 -41.21 10.93
N THR A 248 -7.64 -40.61 11.74
CA THR A 248 -8.84 -39.92 11.22
C THR A 248 -8.48 -38.68 10.41
N VAL A 249 -7.45 -37.93 10.82
CA VAL A 249 -6.92 -36.78 10.05
C VAL A 249 -6.32 -37.25 8.72
N LEU A 250 -5.50 -38.30 8.74
CA LEU A 250 -4.93 -38.89 7.53
C LEU A 250 -6.02 -39.37 6.55
N TRP A 251 -7.06 -40.01 7.05
CA TRP A 251 -8.20 -40.46 6.23
C TRP A 251 -8.92 -39.28 5.56
N GLU A 252 -9.22 -38.23 6.32
CA GLU A 252 -9.83 -37.01 5.78
C GLU A 252 -8.92 -36.34 4.73
N ALA A 253 -7.60 -36.34 4.95
CA ALA A 253 -6.63 -35.80 4.01
C ALA A 253 -6.60 -36.57 2.68
N GLN A 254 -6.66 -37.90 2.73
CA GLN A 254 -6.79 -38.76 1.55
C GLN A 254 -8.08 -38.46 0.77
N GLN A 255 -9.22 -38.32 1.46
CA GLN A 255 -10.50 -38.01 0.80
C GLN A 255 -10.52 -36.66 0.10
N ARG A 256 -9.64 -35.74 0.53
CA ARG A 256 -9.46 -34.42 -0.08
C ARG A 256 -8.37 -34.38 -1.16
N GLY A 257 -7.73 -35.50 -1.46
CA GLY A 257 -6.64 -35.58 -2.45
C GLY A 257 -5.35 -34.89 -2.01
N LEU A 258 -5.15 -34.66 -0.70
CA LEU A 258 -3.93 -33.99 -0.20
C LEU A 258 -2.68 -34.89 -0.30
N LEU A 259 -2.86 -36.20 -0.47
CA LEU A 259 -1.78 -37.19 -0.52
C LEU A 259 -1.41 -37.60 -1.96
N ASP A 260 -2.09 -37.06 -2.97
CA ASP A 260 -1.90 -37.44 -4.38
C ASP A 260 -0.54 -37.00 -4.95
N ASP A 261 0.13 -36.06 -4.28
CA ASP A 261 1.46 -35.52 -4.63
C ASP A 261 2.64 -36.40 -4.18
N GLY A 262 2.40 -37.64 -3.73
CA GLY A 262 3.45 -38.60 -3.38
C GLY A 262 3.96 -38.52 -1.93
N PHE A 263 3.19 -37.91 -1.03
CA PHE A 263 3.48 -37.90 0.40
C PHE A 263 3.32 -39.31 1.00
N ASP A 264 4.27 -39.73 1.83
CA ASP A 264 4.17 -40.98 2.57
C ASP A 264 3.12 -40.85 3.70
N PRO A 265 2.07 -41.68 3.75
CA PRO A 265 1.14 -41.68 4.87
C PRO A 265 1.84 -41.88 6.23
N GLY A 266 2.95 -42.62 6.28
CA GLY A 266 3.75 -42.81 7.48
C GLY A 266 4.40 -41.52 7.99
N GLU A 267 4.82 -40.65 7.08
CA GLU A 267 5.38 -39.34 7.40
C GLU A 267 4.33 -38.42 8.03
N VAL A 268 3.11 -38.40 7.48
CA VAL A 268 1.99 -37.62 8.04
C VAL A 268 1.64 -38.11 9.45
N LEU A 269 1.61 -39.42 9.68
CA LEU A 269 1.37 -39.96 11.02
C LEU A 269 2.46 -39.57 12.03
N ARG A 270 3.73 -39.59 11.61
CA ARG A 270 4.87 -39.17 12.45
C ARG A 270 4.79 -37.69 12.79
N MET A 271 4.48 -36.84 11.81
CA MET A 271 4.30 -35.40 11.99
C MET A 271 3.22 -35.08 13.03
N LEU A 272 2.12 -35.84 13.04
CA LEU A 272 1.00 -35.63 13.98
C LEU A 272 1.21 -36.29 15.36
N ALA A 273 2.34 -36.98 15.60
CA ALA A 273 2.53 -37.83 16.78
C ALA A 273 3.09 -37.12 18.02
N GLU A 274 3.82 -36.02 17.85
CA GLU A 274 4.59 -35.38 18.93
C GLU A 274 4.03 -34.00 19.30
N PRO A 275 3.01 -33.93 20.19
CA PRO A 275 2.45 -32.65 20.63
C PRO A 275 3.37 -31.95 21.63
N ALA A 276 3.44 -30.63 21.54
CA ALA A 276 4.13 -29.77 22.50
C ALA A 276 3.44 -28.41 22.65
N GLY A 277 3.49 -27.82 23.86
CA GLY A 277 2.90 -26.51 24.12
C GLY A 277 1.37 -26.48 24.06
N SER A 278 0.80 -25.35 23.65
CA SER A 278 -0.65 -25.18 23.47
C SER A 278 -0.99 -24.77 22.04
N VAL A 279 -2.22 -25.08 21.60
CA VAL A 279 -2.71 -24.74 20.25
C VAL A 279 -2.74 -23.22 20.06
N GLU A 280 -3.11 -22.46 21.09
CA GLU A 280 -3.14 -20.99 21.05
C GLU A 280 -1.75 -20.40 20.80
N HIS A 281 -0.73 -20.90 21.51
CA HIS A 281 0.63 -20.38 21.38
C HIS A 281 1.17 -20.57 19.96
N TRP A 282 1.08 -21.79 19.42
CA TRP A 282 1.56 -22.08 18.08
C TRP A 282 0.70 -21.43 17.00
N GLY A 283 -0.61 -21.34 17.21
CA GLY A 283 -1.50 -20.60 16.34
C GLY A 283 -1.15 -19.11 16.29
N GLU A 284 -0.79 -18.51 17.43
CA GLU A 284 -0.43 -17.09 17.51
C GLU A 284 0.87 -16.85 16.75
N ARG A 285 1.86 -17.74 16.92
CA ARG A 285 3.12 -17.68 16.15
C ARG A 285 2.88 -17.80 14.64
N ALA A 286 2.04 -18.75 14.20
CA ALA A 286 1.70 -18.92 12.79
C ALA A 286 1.00 -17.67 12.23
N LEU A 287 0.04 -17.11 12.96
CA LEU A 287 -0.65 -15.89 12.54
C LEU A 287 0.27 -14.67 12.52
N GLN A 288 1.17 -14.53 13.50
CA GLN A 288 2.19 -13.48 13.51
C GLN A 288 3.05 -13.55 12.24
N ARG A 289 3.53 -14.75 11.88
CA ARG A 289 4.34 -14.97 10.69
C ARG A 289 3.58 -14.64 9.41
N SER A 290 2.35 -15.14 9.27
CA SER A 290 1.45 -14.83 8.16
C SER A 290 1.23 -13.32 8.03
N LEU A 291 0.98 -12.60 9.13
CA LEU A 291 0.82 -11.15 9.12
C LEU A 291 2.06 -10.42 8.59
N LEU A 292 3.25 -10.81 9.06
CA LEU A 292 4.51 -10.21 8.60
C LEU A 292 4.74 -10.49 7.11
N ALA A 293 4.51 -11.73 6.66
CA ALA A 293 4.64 -12.11 5.25
C ALA A 293 3.64 -11.34 4.35
N ILE A 294 2.38 -11.20 4.79
CA ILE A 294 1.37 -10.42 4.07
C ILE A 294 1.73 -8.93 4.03
N ALA A 295 2.29 -8.38 5.11
CA ALA A 295 2.75 -7.00 5.15
C ALA A 295 3.92 -6.76 4.19
N GLU A 296 4.92 -7.64 4.18
CA GLU A 296 6.03 -7.59 3.24
C GLU A 296 5.54 -7.69 1.79
N TYR A 297 4.70 -8.69 1.49
CA TYR A 297 4.16 -8.87 0.16
C TYR A 297 3.33 -7.67 -0.30
N THR A 298 2.55 -7.08 0.59
CA THR A 298 1.78 -5.86 0.32
C THR A 298 2.68 -4.67 0.05
N GLY A 299 3.75 -4.49 0.83
CA GLY A 299 4.76 -3.46 0.61
C GLY A 299 5.40 -3.58 -0.77
N ARG A 300 5.95 -4.76 -1.11
CA ARG A 300 6.57 -5.03 -2.42
C ARG A 300 5.59 -4.86 -3.59
N ARG A 301 4.32 -5.21 -3.41
CA ARG A 301 3.29 -4.96 -4.43
C ARG A 301 3.07 -3.48 -4.68
N ILE A 302 3.05 -2.67 -3.63
CA ILE A 302 2.86 -1.22 -3.74
C ILE A 302 4.11 -0.56 -4.34
N GLU A 303 5.31 -1.01 -3.97
CA GLU A 303 6.57 -0.61 -4.62
C GLU A 303 6.52 -0.90 -6.11
N ALA A 304 6.19 -2.13 -6.52
CA ALA A 304 6.08 -2.48 -7.94
C ALA A 304 5.05 -1.61 -8.69
N TYR A 305 3.91 -1.27 -8.06
CA TYR A 305 2.96 -0.34 -8.67
C TYR A 305 3.56 1.07 -8.82
N ALA A 306 4.28 1.54 -7.82
CA ALA A 306 4.91 2.86 -7.82
C ALA A 306 6.10 2.93 -8.79
N ASP A 307 6.89 1.87 -8.95
CA ASP A 307 8.03 1.83 -9.86
C ASP A 307 7.63 1.85 -11.34
N ASP A 308 6.44 1.36 -11.69
CA ASP A 308 5.95 1.39 -13.07
C ASP A 308 5.42 2.79 -13.46
N PRO A 309 6.15 3.57 -14.28
CA PRO A 309 5.76 4.92 -14.65
C PRO A 309 4.44 4.97 -15.45
N ALA A 310 4.00 3.85 -16.03
CA ALA A 310 2.74 3.78 -16.78
C ALA A 310 1.50 3.78 -15.87
N ASN A 311 1.65 3.57 -14.55
CA ASN A 311 0.54 3.68 -13.62
C ASN A 311 0.21 5.13 -13.32
N THR A 312 -1.05 5.52 -13.52
CA THR A 312 -1.54 6.84 -13.10
C THR A 312 -1.77 6.88 -11.58
N PRO A 313 -1.79 8.07 -10.94
CA PRO A 313 -2.08 8.19 -9.51
C PRO A 313 -3.41 7.52 -9.09
N PHE A 314 -4.41 7.56 -9.97
CA PHE A 314 -5.70 6.90 -9.74
C PHE A 314 -5.56 5.37 -9.64
N GLN A 315 -4.72 4.77 -10.49
CA GLN A 315 -4.41 3.34 -10.46
C GLN A 315 -3.62 2.97 -9.21
N LEU A 316 -2.65 3.81 -8.81
CA LEU A 316 -1.86 3.63 -7.59
C LEU A 316 -2.76 3.59 -6.35
N VAL A 317 -3.69 4.54 -6.21
CA VAL A 317 -4.64 4.58 -5.09
C VAL A 317 -5.50 3.32 -5.02
N VAL A 318 -6.07 2.89 -6.15
CA VAL A 318 -6.93 1.69 -6.20
C VAL A 318 -6.11 0.43 -5.88
N GLY A 319 -4.92 0.29 -6.46
CA GLY A 319 -4.01 -0.83 -6.21
C GLY A 319 -3.57 -0.92 -4.76
N ALA A 320 -3.12 0.20 -4.19
CA ALA A 320 -2.64 0.27 -2.81
C ALA A 320 -3.76 -0.01 -1.80
N ARG A 321 -4.96 0.56 -1.97
CA ARG A 321 -6.10 0.27 -1.09
C ARG A 321 -6.50 -1.21 -1.11
N ARG A 322 -6.49 -1.84 -2.28
CA ARG A 322 -6.79 -3.28 -2.40
C ARG A 322 -5.71 -4.12 -1.73
N ALA A 323 -4.43 -3.77 -1.88
CA ALA A 323 -3.34 -4.49 -1.23
C ALA A 323 -3.39 -4.35 0.30
N LEU A 324 -3.61 -3.13 0.81
CA LEU A 324 -3.76 -2.85 2.25
C LEU A 324 -4.97 -3.53 2.90
N ALA A 325 -6.01 -3.84 2.14
CA ALA A 325 -7.19 -4.55 2.65
C ALA A 325 -6.85 -5.94 3.20
N GLU A 326 -5.84 -6.63 2.62
CA GLU A 326 -5.38 -7.94 3.10
C GLU A 326 -4.77 -7.82 4.51
N ILE A 327 -3.93 -6.80 4.74
CA ILE A 327 -3.37 -6.52 6.07
C ILE A 327 -4.49 -6.21 7.08
N ALA A 328 -5.51 -5.45 6.68
CA ALA A 328 -6.63 -5.13 7.56
C ALA A 328 -7.45 -6.37 7.96
N ALA A 329 -7.61 -7.33 7.04
CA ALA A 329 -8.26 -8.60 7.33
C ALA A 329 -7.48 -9.41 8.38
N VAL A 330 -6.15 -9.55 8.22
CA VAL A 330 -5.31 -10.30 9.17
C VAL A 330 -5.16 -9.56 10.50
N ARG A 331 -5.08 -8.23 10.50
CA ARG A 331 -5.08 -7.41 11.72
C ARG A 331 -6.29 -7.70 12.61
N THR A 332 -7.48 -7.82 12.02
CA THR A 332 -8.70 -8.10 12.80
C THR A 332 -8.58 -9.46 13.51
N ARG A 333 -8.03 -10.47 12.83
CA ARG A 333 -7.78 -11.80 13.40
C ARG A 333 -6.71 -11.76 14.49
N TRP A 334 -5.64 -10.99 14.29
CA TRP A 334 -4.58 -10.78 15.28
C TRP A 334 -5.09 -10.13 16.58
N GLN A 335 -5.99 -9.15 16.46
CA GLN A 335 -6.63 -8.51 17.62
C GLN A 335 -7.51 -9.50 18.41
N HIS A 336 -8.19 -10.41 17.72
CA HIS A 336 -8.94 -11.49 18.36
C HIS A 336 -8.02 -12.49 19.07
N ALA A 337 -6.89 -12.87 18.45
CA ALA A 337 -5.91 -13.80 19.03
C ALA A 337 -5.27 -13.25 20.31
N THR A 338 -4.87 -11.97 20.30
CA THR A 338 -4.14 -11.33 21.41
C THR A 338 -5.03 -10.72 22.50
N GLY A 339 -6.36 -10.82 22.35
CA GLY A 339 -7.31 -10.24 23.30
C GLY A 339 -7.35 -8.70 23.33
N VAL A 340 -6.65 -8.02 22.41
CA VAL A 340 -6.67 -6.57 22.26
C VAL A 340 -7.96 -6.18 21.52
N ALA A 341 -9.03 -5.94 22.29
CA ALA A 341 -10.29 -5.47 21.73
C ALA A 341 -10.06 -4.16 20.93
N PRO A 342 -10.55 -4.05 19.68
CA PRO A 342 -10.47 -2.80 18.95
C PRO A 342 -11.20 -1.70 19.73
N PRO A 343 -10.74 -0.44 19.70
CA PRO A 343 -11.56 0.66 20.19
C PRO A 343 -12.84 0.66 19.37
N GLN A 344 -13.95 0.31 20.00
CA GLN A 344 -15.27 0.34 19.37
C GLN A 344 -15.48 1.75 18.84
N ARG A 345 -15.33 1.96 17.53
CA ARG A 345 -15.85 3.16 16.88
C ARG A 345 -17.34 3.16 17.19
N ARG A 346 -17.78 4.08 18.06
CA ARG A 346 -19.18 4.32 18.35
C ARG A 346 -19.88 4.52 17.00
N ARG A 347 -20.61 3.49 16.59
CA ARG A 347 -21.50 3.55 15.44
C ARG A 347 -22.46 4.71 15.74
N PRO A 348 -22.52 5.77 14.92
CA PRO A 348 -23.51 6.81 15.14
C PRO A 348 -24.87 6.15 15.20
N ALA A 349 -25.64 6.49 16.25
CA ALA A 349 -26.96 5.94 16.46
C ALA A 349 -27.77 6.07 15.16
N PRO A 350 -28.54 5.03 14.77
CA PRO A 350 -29.42 5.16 13.62
C PRO A 350 -30.32 6.36 13.87
N THR A 351 -30.20 7.38 13.01
CA THR A 351 -31.14 8.48 13.00
C THR A 351 -32.50 7.87 12.69
N THR A 352 -33.38 7.88 13.68
CA THR A 352 -34.79 7.56 13.52
C THR A 352 -35.34 8.50 12.45
N ARG A 353 -35.44 7.99 11.23
CA ARG A 353 -36.11 8.66 10.13
C ARG A 353 -37.57 8.79 10.57
N ALA A 354 -37.96 10.00 10.96
CA ALA A 354 -39.35 10.32 11.23
C ALA A 354 -40.16 9.90 10.00
N GLY A 355 -41.06 8.94 10.19
CA GLY A 355 -42.00 8.53 9.14
C GLY A 355 -42.85 9.71 8.70
N PRO A 356 -43.31 9.74 7.44
CA PRO A 356 -44.16 10.80 6.94
C PRO A 356 -45.47 10.86 7.76
N PRO A 357 -46.04 12.06 8.00
CA PRO A 357 -47.23 12.19 8.81
C PRO A 357 -48.40 11.48 8.14
N ALA A 358 -49.08 10.63 8.91
CA ALA A 358 -50.29 9.95 8.47
C ALA A 358 -51.37 10.99 8.09
N THR A 359 -51.69 11.05 6.81
CA THR A 359 -52.78 11.86 6.30
C THR A 359 -54.09 11.23 6.75
N ARG A 360 -54.77 11.86 7.71
CA ARG A 360 -56.14 11.49 8.12
C ARG A 360 -57.06 11.63 6.91
N ALA A 361 -57.60 10.52 6.41
CA ALA A 361 -58.64 10.52 5.40
C ALA A 361 -59.91 11.19 5.98
N ALA A 362 -60.44 12.17 5.25
CA ALA A 362 -61.70 12.83 5.59
C ALA A 362 -62.87 11.84 5.43
N HIS A 363 -63.71 11.76 6.46
CA HIS A 363 -64.99 11.06 6.40
C HIS A 363 -65.87 11.67 5.31
N ALA A 364 -66.14 10.92 4.25
CA ALA A 364 -67.18 11.24 3.28
C ALA A 364 -68.56 10.88 3.87
N THR A 365 -69.34 11.91 4.20
CA THR A 365 -70.75 11.81 4.57
C THR A 365 -71.56 11.29 3.39
N ARG A 366 -72.16 10.11 3.54
CA ARG A 366 -73.01 9.47 2.54
C ARG A 366 -74.39 10.13 2.56
N SER A 367 -74.67 10.97 1.56
CA SER A 367 -76.02 11.48 1.30
C SER A 367 -76.84 10.38 0.62
N THR A 368 -77.83 9.85 1.33
CA THR A 368 -78.87 8.98 0.77
C THR A 368 -79.96 9.84 0.16
N ARG A 369 -80.11 9.77 -1.17
CA ARG A 369 -81.31 10.27 -1.86
C ARG A 369 -81.95 9.11 -2.64
N ALA A 370 -83.25 8.98 -2.41
CA ALA A 370 -84.12 7.88 -2.78
C ALA A 370 -84.54 7.81 -4.25
N ALA A 371 -84.85 6.59 -4.70
CA ALA A 371 -85.91 6.19 -5.64
C ALA A 371 -85.97 4.65 -5.57
N ARG A 372 -87.10 3.94 -5.56
CA ARG A 372 -88.49 4.24 -5.87
C ARG A 372 -89.35 3.16 -5.20
#